data_AF-A0A6M8VEP4-F1
#
_entry.id   AF-A0A6M8VEP4-F1
#
_cell.length_a   1.000
_cell.length_b   1.000
_cell.length_c   1.000
_cell.angle_alpha   90.00
_cell.angle_beta   90.00
_cell.angle_gamma   90.00
#
_symmetry.space_group_name_H-M   'P 1'
#
loop_
_entity.id
_entity.type
_entity.pdbx_description
1 polymer ?
#
loop_
_entity_poly.entity_id
_entity_poly.type
_entity_poly.pdbx_seq_one_letter_code
_entity_poly.pdbx_strand_id
1 'polypeptide(L)'
;MLNKVKSRLSGKATKTFFTAVLLTAVLTSSGHTQLNSIKDITDHKYALENLIAGIHSENDGVRRNSIYFAGYYKILETEDALIDQLNNEKDPSTRILIALVLYELGSEEGLLEVKNLSLNDEDAKVRRMAVQIYNEYLVNSSGSTVFIAE
;
A
#
# COMPACT_ATOMS: atom_id res chain seq x y z
N MET A 1 -13.88 31.42 -56.37
CA MET A 1 -13.80 29.99 -56.01
C MET A 1 -12.89 29.75 -54.78
N LEU A 2 -13.17 30.36 -53.61
CA LEU A 2 -12.21 30.33 -52.47
C LEU A 2 -12.75 29.78 -51.13
N ASN A 3 -13.98 29.24 -51.08
CA ASN A 3 -14.60 28.84 -49.80
C ASN A 3 -14.59 27.33 -49.47
N LYS A 4 -13.95 26.48 -50.29
CA LYS A 4 -14.02 25.01 -50.12
C LYS A 4 -12.83 24.34 -49.42
N VAL A 5 -11.76 25.09 -49.09
CA VAL A 5 -10.51 24.52 -48.54
C VAL A 5 -10.47 24.56 -47.01
N LYS A 6 -11.12 25.52 -46.34
CA LYS A 6 -11.06 25.67 -44.87
C LYS A 6 -11.79 24.56 -44.08
N SER A 7 -12.77 23.87 -44.66
CA SER A 7 -13.55 22.86 -43.91
C SER A 7 -12.83 21.52 -43.72
N ARG A 8 -11.84 21.19 -44.55
CA ARG A 8 -11.11 19.91 -44.48
C ARG A 8 -9.96 19.90 -43.46
N LEU A 9 -9.35 21.05 -43.20
CA LEU A 9 -8.25 21.17 -42.20
C LEU A 9 -8.76 21.13 -40.76
N SER A 10 -9.94 21.71 -40.50
CA SER A 10 -10.57 21.70 -39.18
C SER A 10 -10.83 20.27 -38.69
N GLY A 11 -11.53 19.43 -39.46
CA GLY A 11 -11.87 18.08 -39.01
C GLY A 11 -10.69 17.13 -38.79
N LYS A 12 -9.56 17.33 -39.48
CA LYS A 12 -8.35 16.51 -39.31
C LYS A 12 -7.58 16.93 -38.05
N ALA A 13 -7.43 18.24 -37.84
CA ALA A 13 -6.81 18.81 -36.65
C ALA A 13 -7.59 18.47 -35.37
N THR A 14 -8.93 18.56 -35.41
CA THR A 14 -9.79 18.19 -34.28
C THR A 14 -9.66 16.70 -33.95
N LYS A 15 -9.65 15.80 -34.96
CA LYS A 15 -9.43 14.36 -34.73
C LYS A 15 -8.06 14.05 -34.13
N THR A 16 -6.99 14.66 -34.62
CA THR A 16 -5.64 14.51 -34.03
C THR A 16 -5.56 15.02 -32.59
N PHE A 17 -6.28 16.11 -32.28
CA PHE A 17 -6.35 16.66 -30.94
C PHE A 17 -7.10 15.71 -29.99
N PHE A 18 -8.26 15.19 -30.42
CA PHE A 18 -9.00 14.18 -29.66
C PHE A 18 -8.19 12.91 -29.43
N THR A 19 -7.45 12.43 -30.44
CA THR A 19 -6.58 11.25 -30.27
C THR A 19 -5.41 11.52 -29.33
N ALA A 20 -4.82 12.72 -29.36
CA ALA A 20 -3.74 13.10 -28.45
C ALA A 20 -4.22 13.20 -26.99
N VAL A 21 -5.40 13.80 -26.76
CA VAL A 21 -6.02 13.88 -25.43
C VAL A 21 -6.36 12.49 -24.87
N LEU A 22 -6.88 11.59 -25.72
CA LEU A 22 -7.17 10.21 -25.34
C LEU A 22 -5.89 9.46 -24.95
N LEU A 23 -4.79 9.65 -25.69
CA LEU A 23 -3.50 9.04 -25.38
C LEU A 23 -2.94 9.54 -24.04
N THR A 24 -3.04 10.84 -23.76
CA THR A 24 -2.56 11.41 -22.49
C THR A 24 -3.37 10.95 -21.28
N ALA A 25 -4.68 10.75 -21.43
CA ALA A 25 -5.53 10.27 -20.34
C ALA A 25 -5.27 8.80 -19.97
N VAL A 26 -4.84 7.98 -20.93
CA VAL A 26 -4.46 6.57 -20.68
C VAL A 26 -3.12 6.49 -19.94
N LEU A 27 -2.19 7.41 -20.20
CA LEU A 27 -0.85 7.41 -19.59
C LEU A 27 -0.82 7.86 -18.13
N THR A 28 -1.84 8.56 -17.64
CA THR A 28 -1.94 8.99 -16.23
C THR A 28 -2.61 7.97 -15.32
N SER A 29 -3.00 6.80 -15.84
CA SER A 29 -3.70 5.76 -15.07
C SER A 29 -2.80 4.92 -14.16
N SER A 30 -1.57 5.37 -13.85
CA SER A 30 -0.72 4.77 -12.83
C SER A 30 -1.51 4.71 -11.52
N GLY A 31 -2.01 3.52 -11.18
CA GLY A 31 -2.91 3.32 -10.05
C GLY A 31 -2.23 3.70 -8.75
N HIS A 32 -2.53 4.90 -8.26
CA HIS A 32 -2.18 5.27 -6.90
C HIS A 32 -3.13 4.46 -6.00
N THR A 33 -2.67 3.31 -5.49
CA THR A 33 -2.50 3.10 -4.04
C THR A 33 -3.41 3.87 -3.06
N GLN A 34 -4.70 4.10 -3.27
CA GLN A 34 -5.48 4.88 -2.31
C GLN A 34 -5.70 4.09 -1.02
N LEU A 35 -5.27 4.68 0.10
CA LEU A 35 -5.65 4.25 1.43
C LEU A 35 -7.15 4.48 1.59
N ASN A 36 -7.83 3.53 2.24
CA ASN A 36 -9.26 3.63 2.50
C ASN A 36 -9.48 3.98 3.96
N SER A 37 -10.48 4.82 4.23
CA SER A 37 -11.04 4.87 5.56
C SER A 37 -11.92 3.64 5.77
N ILE A 38 -12.03 3.17 7.01
CA ILE A 38 -13.00 2.14 7.36
C ILE A 38 -14.43 2.51 6.93
N LYS A 39 -14.76 3.81 6.95
CA LYS A 39 -16.08 4.33 6.55
C LYS A 39 -16.35 4.20 5.05
N ASP A 40 -15.31 4.11 4.24
CA ASP A 40 -15.45 3.92 2.78
C ASP A 40 -15.76 2.45 2.44
N ILE A 41 -15.48 1.53 3.37
CA ILE A 41 -15.65 0.08 3.19
C ILE A 41 -16.97 -0.39 3.81
N THR A 42 -17.42 0.26 4.88
CA THR A 42 -18.61 -0.15 5.63
C THR A 42 -19.24 0.96 6.46
N ASP A 43 -20.57 0.93 6.56
CA ASP A 43 -21.37 1.81 7.43
C ASP A 43 -21.50 1.27 8.87
N HIS A 44 -20.94 0.09 9.16
CA HIS A 44 -21.10 -0.53 10.46
C HIS A 44 -20.27 0.22 11.51
N LYS A 45 -20.98 0.84 12.47
CA LYS A 45 -20.40 1.69 13.52
C LYS A 45 -19.19 1.09 14.23
N TYR A 46 -19.20 -0.22 14.52
CA TYR A 46 -18.15 -0.90 15.28
C TYR A 46 -17.11 -1.63 14.40
N ALA A 47 -17.10 -1.40 13.09
CA ALA A 47 -16.23 -2.15 12.18
C ALA A 47 -14.74 -1.93 12.49
N LEU A 48 -14.34 -0.68 12.75
CA LEU A 48 -12.96 -0.33 13.06
C LEU A 48 -12.53 -0.94 14.40
N GLU A 49 -13.35 -0.76 15.43
CA GLU A 49 -13.09 -1.25 16.77
C GLU A 49 -13.00 -2.77 16.80
N ASN A 50 -13.88 -3.46 16.05
CA ASN A 50 -13.81 -4.91 15.93
C ASN A 50 -12.56 -5.38 15.18
N LEU A 51 -12.13 -4.64 14.14
CA LEU A 51 -10.92 -4.96 13.40
C LEU A 51 -9.68 -4.79 14.30
N ILE A 52 -9.58 -3.67 15.02
CA ILE A 52 -8.52 -3.39 16.00
C ILE A 52 -8.52 -4.44 17.12
N ALA A 53 -9.67 -4.75 17.71
CA ALA A 53 -9.78 -5.79 18.73
C ALA A 53 -9.39 -7.18 18.17
N GLY A 54 -9.68 -7.42 16.89
CA GLY A 54 -9.26 -8.62 16.19
C GLY A 54 -7.74 -8.69 16.03
N ILE A 55 -7.05 -7.60 15.69
CA ILE A 55 -5.58 -7.52 15.59
C ILE A 55 -4.91 -7.92 16.91
N HIS A 56 -5.51 -7.59 18.06
CA HIS A 56 -5.01 -7.97 19.38
C HIS A 56 -5.62 -9.25 19.95
N SER A 57 -6.31 -10.04 19.12
CA SER A 57 -7.00 -11.24 19.62
C SER A 57 -6.01 -12.30 20.09
N GLU A 58 -6.30 -12.92 21.23
CA GLU A 58 -5.61 -14.14 21.70
C GLU A 58 -5.85 -15.34 20.76
N ASN A 59 -6.88 -15.30 19.91
CA ASN A 59 -7.09 -16.32 18.90
C ASN A 59 -6.24 -16.04 17.65
N ASP A 60 -5.26 -16.89 17.39
CA ASP A 60 -4.32 -16.75 16.26
C ASP A 60 -5.02 -16.60 14.90
N GLY A 61 -6.12 -17.32 14.68
CA GLY A 61 -6.89 -17.24 13.43
C GLY A 61 -7.56 -15.90 13.26
N VAL A 62 -8.22 -15.39 14.31
CA VAL A 62 -8.86 -14.06 14.31
C VAL A 62 -7.81 -12.98 14.10
N ARG A 63 -6.72 -13.05 14.87
CA ARG A 63 -5.60 -12.10 14.80
C ARG A 63 -5.02 -11.97 13.40
N ARG A 64 -4.58 -13.09 12.82
CA ARG A 64 -3.96 -13.09 11.49
C ARG A 64 -4.95 -12.65 10.40
N ASN A 65 -6.23 -13.01 10.50
CA ASN A 65 -7.24 -12.56 9.54
C ASN A 65 -7.51 -11.06 9.66
N SER A 66 -7.57 -10.50 10.87
CA SER A 66 -7.75 -9.07 11.08
C SER A 66 -6.56 -8.26 10.56
N ILE A 67 -5.33 -8.72 10.84
CA ILE A 67 -4.11 -8.13 10.26
C ILE A 67 -4.17 -8.17 8.73
N TYR A 68 -4.53 -9.32 8.15
CA TYR A 68 -4.68 -9.46 6.70
C TYR A 68 -5.72 -8.49 6.12
N PHE A 69 -6.90 -8.35 6.74
CA PHE A 69 -7.93 -7.44 6.25
C PHE A 69 -7.55 -5.97 6.36
N ALA A 70 -6.82 -5.58 7.42
CA ALA A 70 -6.28 -4.23 7.53
C ALA A 70 -5.42 -3.85 6.31
N GLY A 71 -4.53 -4.75 5.88
CA GLY A 71 -3.71 -4.53 4.68
C GLY A 71 -4.47 -4.69 3.37
N TYR A 72 -5.30 -5.71 3.25
CA TYR A 72 -6.08 -5.98 2.03
C TYR A 72 -6.98 -4.80 1.65
N TYR A 73 -7.61 -4.17 2.65
CA TYR A 73 -8.45 -3.00 2.46
C TYR A 73 -7.70 -1.69 2.68
N LYS A 74 -6.41 -1.72 3.02
CA LYS A 74 -5.56 -0.54 3.24
C LYS A 74 -6.15 0.47 4.22
N ILE A 75 -6.59 -0.03 5.38
CA ILE A 75 -7.25 0.75 6.44
C ILE A 75 -6.15 1.38 7.32
N LEU A 76 -5.75 2.60 6.99
CA LEU A 76 -4.66 3.30 7.70
C LEU A 76 -4.98 3.51 9.18
N GLU A 77 -6.26 3.64 9.55
CA GLU A 77 -6.69 3.81 10.95
C GLU A 77 -6.33 2.63 11.87
N THR A 78 -5.77 1.54 11.33
CA THR A 78 -5.29 0.38 12.10
C THR A 78 -3.78 0.38 12.36
N GLU A 79 -3.03 1.37 11.85
CA GLU A 79 -1.56 1.42 11.93
C GLU A 79 -1.04 1.26 13.36
N ASP A 80 -1.54 2.05 14.31
CA ASP A 80 -1.12 1.98 15.72
C ASP A 80 -1.30 0.57 16.31
N ALA A 81 -2.43 -0.08 16.01
CA ALA A 81 -2.73 -1.42 16.48
C ALA A 81 -1.80 -2.47 15.85
N LEU A 82 -1.42 -2.29 14.58
CA LEU A 82 -0.46 -3.15 13.90
C LEU A 82 0.94 -3.00 14.49
N ILE A 83 1.40 -1.78 14.77
CA ILE A 83 2.70 -1.51 15.37
C ILE A 83 2.76 -2.08 16.80
N ASP A 84 1.73 -1.85 17.61
CA ASP A 84 1.65 -2.43 18.95
C ASP A 84 1.64 -3.97 18.87
N GLN A 85 0.88 -4.56 17.96
CA GLN A 85 0.89 -6.01 17.77
C GLN A 85 2.25 -6.54 17.31
N LEU A 86 2.97 -5.83 16.42
CA LEU A 86 4.31 -6.23 15.97
C LEU A 86 5.28 -6.36 17.13
N ASN A 87 5.24 -5.41 18.07
CA ASN A 87 6.12 -5.36 19.23
C ASN A 87 5.83 -6.46 20.27
N ASN A 88 4.61 -6.99 20.29
CA ASN A 88 4.18 -8.02 21.24
C ASN A 88 4.04 -9.43 20.61
N GLU A 89 4.13 -9.54 19.28
CA GLU A 89 3.90 -10.79 18.56
C GLU A 89 5.08 -11.76 18.66
N LYS A 90 4.78 -12.99 19.06
CA LYS A 90 5.78 -14.05 19.25
C LYS A 90 5.94 -14.92 18.02
N ASP A 91 4.88 -15.10 17.22
CA ASP A 91 4.93 -15.91 16.01
C ASP A 91 5.70 -15.18 14.89
N PRO A 92 6.85 -15.73 14.42
CA PRO A 92 7.65 -15.09 13.38
C PRO A 92 6.88 -14.87 12.08
N SER A 93 5.97 -15.77 11.73
CA SER A 93 5.19 -15.66 10.49
C SER A 93 4.17 -14.52 10.55
N THR A 94 3.64 -14.24 11.73
CA THR A 94 2.71 -13.14 11.97
C THR A 94 3.44 -11.79 12.01
N ARG A 95 4.66 -11.72 12.57
CA ARG A 95 5.50 -10.51 12.44
C ARG A 95 5.80 -10.16 10.97
N ILE A 96 6.11 -11.17 10.14
CA ILE A 96 6.30 -10.96 8.69
C ILE A 96 5.02 -10.47 8.02
N LEU A 97 3.85 -11.02 8.40
CA LEU A 97 2.57 -10.55 7.88
C LEU A 97 2.31 -9.08 8.24
N ILE A 98 2.56 -8.69 9.49
CA ILE A 98 2.40 -7.29 9.91
C ILE A 98 3.35 -6.38 9.12
N ALA A 99 4.61 -6.78 8.92
CA ALA A 99 5.56 -6.00 8.11
C ALA A 99 5.09 -5.81 6.66
N LEU A 100 4.50 -6.83 6.04
CA LEU A 100 3.89 -6.72 4.71
C LEU A 100 2.72 -5.74 4.71
N VAL A 101 1.86 -5.78 5.74
CA VAL A 101 0.71 -4.88 5.86
C VAL A 101 1.16 -3.43 6.05
N LEU A 102 2.14 -3.16 6.91
CA LEU A 102 2.70 -1.81 7.09
C LEU A 102 3.31 -1.27 5.79
N TYR A 103 3.98 -2.12 5.00
CA TYR A 103 4.42 -1.76 3.66
C TYR A 103 3.26 -1.39 2.72
N GLU A 104 2.17 -2.16 2.72
CA GLU A 104 0.99 -1.88 1.89
C GLU A 104 0.25 -0.60 2.28
N LEU A 105 0.31 -0.21 3.55
CA LEU A 105 -0.18 1.07 4.06
C LEU A 105 0.77 2.23 3.67
N GLY A 106 2.07 1.98 3.58
CA GLY A 106 3.04 2.91 2.99
C GLY A 106 3.26 4.22 3.76
N SER A 107 2.85 4.26 5.02
CA SER A 107 3.16 5.34 5.96
C SER A 107 4.64 5.34 6.33
N GLU A 108 5.19 6.53 6.59
CA GLU A 108 6.60 6.67 6.99
C GLU A 108 6.90 5.94 8.32
N GLU A 109 5.97 6.01 9.26
CA GLU A 109 6.06 5.37 10.57
C GLU A 109 6.06 3.83 10.45
N GLY A 110 5.05 3.24 9.79
CA GLY A 110 5.01 1.81 9.51
C GLY A 110 6.27 1.30 8.78
N LEU A 111 6.77 2.05 7.80
CA LEU A 111 8.00 1.68 7.08
C LEU A 111 9.26 1.79 7.95
N LEU A 112 9.32 2.72 8.90
CA LEU A 112 10.39 2.82 9.89
C LEU A 112 10.39 1.58 10.79
N GLU A 113 9.22 1.09 11.19
CA GLU A 113 9.10 -0.15 11.96
C GLU A 113 9.51 -1.39 11.16
N VAL A 114 9.18 -1.47 9.87
CA VAL A 114 9.70 -2.53 8.99
C VAL A 114 11.23 -2.49 8.92
N LYS A 115 11.82 -1.30 8.82
CA LYS A 115 13.28 -1.14 8.86
C LYS A 115 13.86 -1.57 10.21
N ASN A 116 13.25 -1.18 11.32
CA ASN A 116 13.67 -1.58 12.66
C ASN A 116 13.64 -3.10 12.82
N LEU A 117 12.56 -3.75 12.37
CA LEU A 117 12.41 -5.19 12.35
C LEU A 117 13.52 -5.89 11.55
N SER A 118 13.92 -5.30 10.42
CA SER A 118 14.99 -5.83 9.56
C SER A 118 16.37 -5.86 10.24
N LEU A 119 16.60 -4.96 11.19
CA LEU A 119 17.85 -4.82 11.92
C LEU A 119 17.87 -5.63 13.21
N ASN A 120 16.73 -5.66 13.92
CA ASN A 120 16.72 -5.98 15.34
C ASN A 120 15.87 -7.20 15.72
N ASP A 121 15.10 -7.80 14.80
CA ASP A 121 14.30 -8.99 15.15
C ASP A 121 15.21 -10.15 15.57
N GLU A 122 14.80 -10.91 16.59
CA GLU A 122 15.54 -12.08 17.06
C GLU A 122 15.62 -13.20 16.02
N ASP A 123 14.58 -13.36 15.20
CA ASP A 123 14.47 -14.41 14.19
C ASP A 123 15.12 -13.96 12.88
N ALA A 124 16.16 -14.70 12.45
CA ALA A 124 16.91 -14.37 11.24
C ALA A 124 16.06 -14.43 9.96
N LYS A 125 15.01 -15.24 9.91
CA LYS A 125 14.06 -15.27 8.79
C LYS A 125 13.24 -13.98 8.77
N VAL A 126 12.77 -13.51 9.92
CA VAL A 126 12.02 -12.25 10.01
C VAL A 126 12.89 -11.09 9.55
N ARG A 127 14.14 -10.98 10.05
CA ARG A 127 15.10 -9.97 9.57
C ARG A 127 15.26 -9.97 8.06
N ARG A 128 15.55 -11.15 7.46
CA ARG A 128 15.72 -11.28 6.00
C ARG A 128 14.47 -10.87 5.21
N MET A 129 13.29 -11.27 5.67
CA MET A 129 12.04 -10.90 5.01
C MET A 129 11.78 -9.40 5.13
N ALA A 130 11.99 -8.80 6.30
CA ALA A 130 11.82 -7.37 6.52
C ALA A 130 12.80 -6.54 5.66
N VAL A 131 14.05 -6.99 5.48
CA VAL A 131 14.99 -6.39 4.51
C VAL A 131 14.40 -6.39 3.10
N GLN A 132 13.85 -7.51 2.65
CA GLN A 132 13.27 -7.60 1.31
C GLN A 132 12.07 -6.67 1.14
N ILE A 133 11.18 -6.61 2.14
CA ILE A 133 10.01 -5.72 2.14
C ILE A 133 10.45 -4.25 2.11
N TYR A 134 11.40 -3.86 2.95
CA TYR A 134 11.90 -2.49 2.98
C TYR A 134 12.64 -2.10 1.68
N ASN A 135 13.38 -3.03 1.08
CA ASN A 135 14.03 -2.82 -0.21
C ASN A 135 13.03 -2.62 -1.35
N GLU A 136 11.93 -3.36 -1.34
CA GLU A 136 10.85 -3.17 -2.31
C GLU A 136 10.30 -1.73 -2.23
N TYR A 137 10.10 -1.21 -1.01
CA TYR A 137 9.76 0.20 -0.81
C TYR A 137 10.82 1.15 -1.39
N LEU A 138 12.10 0.95 -1.08
CA LEU A 138 13.17 1.82 -1.60
C LEU A 138 13.24 1.81 -3.13
N VAL A 139 13.10 0.64 -3.76
CA VAL A 139 13.10 0.51 -5.22
C VAL A 139 11.92 1.25 -5.83
N ASN A 140 10.72 1.09 -5.27
CA ASN A 140 9.50 1.72 -5.77
C ASN A 140 9.44 3.23 -5.51
N SER A 141 10.04 3.73 -4.43
CA SER A 141 9.97 5.15 -4.04
C SER A 141 11.16 6.00 -4.48
N SER A 142 12.36 5.43 -4.68
CA SER A 142 13.59 6.21 -4.84
C SER A 142 14.40 5.91 -6.10
N GLY A 143 14.01 4.93 -6.92
CA GLY A 143 14.65 4.71 -8.22
C GLY A 143 16.13 4.30 -8.17
N SER A 144 16.61 3.73 -7.05
CA SER A 144 17.73 2.77 -6.88
C SER A 144 18.56 3.04 -5.62
N THR A 145 18.19 2.43 -4.49
CA THR A 145 19.14 2.05 -3.43
C THR A 145 18.66 0.76 -2.77
N VAL A 146 19.54 -0.24 -2.65
CA VAL A 146 19.27 -1.48 -1.91
C VAL A 146 19.91 -1.34 -0.53
N PHE A 147 19.10 -1.50 0.50
CA PHE A 147 19.53 -1.62 1.89
C PHE A 147 19.99 -3.05 2.18
N ILE A 148 21.14 -3.19 2.83
CA ILE A 148 21.70 -4.46 3.30
C ILE A 148 21.79 -4.35 4.83
N ALA A 149 21.03 -5.16 5.56
CA ALA A 149 21.23 -5.35 6.99
C ALA A 149 22.35 -6.37 7.22
N GLU A 150 23.26 -6.07 8.13
CA GLU A 150 24.34 -6.96 8.59
C GLU A 150 23.84 -7.97 9.64
#